data_AF-A0A8B9EYB5-F1
#
_entry.id   AF-A0A8B9EYB5-F1
#
_cell.length_a   1.000
_cell.length_b   1.000
_cell.length_c   1.000
_cell.angle_alpha   90.00
_cell.angle_beta   90.00
_cell.angle_gamma   90.00
#
_symmetry.space_group_name_H-M   'P 1'
#
loop_
_entity.id
_entity.type
_entity.pdbx_description
1 polymer ?
#
loop_
_entity_poly.entity_id
_entity_poly.type
_entity_poly.pdbx_seq_one_letter_code
_entity_poly.pdbx_strand_id
1 'polypeptide(L)'
;AGLPGLQLCAAAALLPLLLLCLPLRGCADEHEHTYQDKEEVVLWMNTVGPYHNRQETYKYFSLPFCVEKIKIKIKISHYHETLGEALQGVELEFSGLDIKFKEDVMQTTYCEIDLDNGRRDAFVYAIKNHYWYQMYIDDLPICGIVGEADKNGEDYYLWTYKKLEIGYNGNRIVDVNLTSEGKVKLVPNTKIQMSYSVKWKKPDVKFEDRFDKYLDPSFFQHRIHWFSIFNSFMMVIFLVGLVSMILMRTLRKDYARYSKEEEMDDTDRDLGDKYGSEVADMIELDNRAAQRETQKEGAAFVAAALKEAVSPFLKRPVKEKSKRRYNCGKGGHFQAQCQTPRKQNW
;
A
#
# COMPACT_ATOMS: atom_id res chain seq x y z
N ALA A 1 7.32 -81.39 -42.82
CA ALA A 1 8.17 -80.28 -42.36
C ALA A 1 7.26 -79.18 -41.81
N GLY A 2 7.11 -79.08 -40.49
CA GLY A 2 6.34 -78.04 -39.82
C GLY A 2 7.16 -77.53 -38.64
N LEU A 3 7.52 -76.25 -38.67
CA LEU A 3 8.49 -75.60 -37.79
C LEU A 3 8.03 -75.55 -36.31
N PRO A 4 8.87 -75.92 -35.32
CA PRO A 4 8.67 -75.59 -33.92
C PRO A 4 9.43 -74.29 -33.61
N GLY A 5 9.00 -73.16 -34.18
CA GLY A 5 9.73 -71.88 -34.08
C GLY A 5 9.01 -70.77 -33.32
N LEU A 6 7.71 -70.92 -33.03
CA LEU A 6 6.87 -69.77 -32.64
C LEU A 6 6.57 -69.65 -31.14
N GLN A 7 6.85 -70.68 -30.33
CA GLN A 7 6.54 -70.65 -28.89
C GLN A 7 7.64 -70.03 -28.02
N LEU A 8 8.89 -69.96 -28.48
CA LEU A 8 10.00 -69.45 -27.66
C LEU A 8 10.09 -67.91 -27.63
N CYS A 9 9.61 -67.22 -28.68
CA CYS A 9 9.68 -65.76 -28.76
C CYS A 9 8.62 -65.05 -27.89
N ALA A 10 7.44 -65.65 -27.70
CA ALA A 10 6.38 -65.05 -26.88
C ALA A 10 6.74 -65.01 -25.39
N ALA A 11 7.45 -66.02 -24.88
CA ALA A 11 7.90 -66.06 -23.48
C ALA A 11 9.02 -65.04 -23.19
N ALA A 12 9.91 -64.79 -24.17
CA ALA A 12 11.00 -63.83 -24.02
C ALA A 12 10.53 -62.36 -24.03
N ALA A 13 9.41 -62.06 -24.71
CA ALA A 13 8.83 -60.71 -24.76
C ALA A 13 7.97 -60.34 -23.53
N LEU A 14 7.49 -61.34 -22.78
CA LEU A 14 6.67 -61.12 -21.57
C LEU A 14 7.51 -60.82 -20.31
N LEU A 15 8.75 -61.32 -20.24
CA LEU A 15 9.66 -61.04 -19.12
C LEU A 15 9.97 -59.54 -18.90
N PRO A 16 10.32 -58.75 -19.94
CA PRO A 16 10.59 -57.32 -19.74
C PRO A 16 9.32 -56.53 -19.41
N LEU A 17 8.14 -56.99 -19.86
CA LEU A 17 6.86 -56.35 -19.52
C LEU A 17 6.45 -56.61 -18.06
N LEU A 18 6.77 -57.80 -17.54
CA LEU A 18 6.53 -58.16 -16.13
C LEU A 18 7.48 -57.41 -15.17
N LEU A 19 8.72 -57.16 -15.60
CA LEU A 19 9.69 -56.32 -14.86
C LEU A 19 9.29 -54.83 -14.85
N LEU A 20 8.60 -54.34 -15.88
CA LEU A 20 8.06 -52.97 -15.93
C LEU A 20 6.83 -52.76 -15.01
N CYS A 21 6.17 -53.86 -14.61
CA CYS A 21 4.98 -53.85 -13.75
C CYS A 21 5.27 -54.22 -12.28
N LEU A 22 6.53 -54.35 -11.88
CA LEU A 22 6.86 -54.32 -10.47
C LEU A 22 6.49 -52.92 -9.96
N PRO A 23 5.53 -52.77 -9.03
CA PRO A 23 5.35 -51.49 -8.38
C PRO A 23 6.71 -51.16 -7.77
N LEU A 24 7.30 -50.04 -8.19
CA LEU A 24 8.30 -49.35 -7.41
C LEU A 24 7.67 -49.24 -6.02
N ARG A 25 8.09 -50.10 -5.08
CA ARG A 25 7.84 -49.84 -3.67
C ARG A 25 8.60 -48.55 -3.44
N GLY A 26 7.87 -47.43 -3.42
CA GLY A 26 8.39 -46.17 -2.93
C GLY A 26 9.13 -46.47 -1.65
N CYS A 27 10.37 -45.98 -1.55
CA CYS A 27 11.12 -46.15 -0.33
C CYS A 27 10.40 -45.31 0.70
N ALA A 28 9.71 -45.97 1.63
CA ALA A 28 9.32 -45.33 2.88
C ALA A 28 10.59 -44.71 3.46
N ASP A 29 10.59 -43.38 3.53
CA ASP A 29 11.70 -42.56 3.98
C ASP A 29 11.15 -41.17 4.36
N GLU A 30 11.97 -40.38 5.06
CA GLU A 30 11.66 -39.00 5.45
C GLU A 30 11.23 -38.12 4.25
N HIS A 31 11.81 -38.37 3.07
CA HIS A 31 11.49 -37.62 1.84
C HIS A 31 10.10 -37.94 1.25
N GLU A 32 9.58 -39.15 1.49
CA GLU A 32 8.23 -39.56 1.07
C GLU A 32 7.19 -39.37 2.19
N HIS A 33 7.63 -38.83 3.35
CA HIS A 33 6.82 -38.64 4.57
C HIS A 33 6.06 -39.89 5.00
N THR A 34 6.60 -41.07 4.72
CA THR A 34 5.95 -42.36 4.95
C THR A 34 6.94 -43.28 5.63
N TYR A 35 6.53 -43.83 6.77
CA TYR A 35 7.39 -44.59 7.67
C TYR A 35 6.89 -46.02 7.87
N GLN A 36 7.82 -46.95 8.03
CA GLN A 36 7.58 -48.31 8.51
C GLN A 36 7.62 -48.34 10.04
N ASP A 37 6.92 -49.31 10.63
CA ASP A 37 6.92 -49.48 12.08
C ASP A 37 8.36 -49.73 12.58
N LYS A 38 8.77 -48.97 13.61
CA LYS A 38 10.12 -48.99 14.20
C LYS A 38 11.25 -48.47 13.30
N GLU A 39 10.91 -47.81 12.20
CA GLU A 39 11.88 -47.08 11.38
C GLU A 39 12.45 -45.88 12.16
N GLU A 40 13.71 -45.54 11.91
CA GLU A 40 14.36 -44.37 12.53
C GLU A 40 13.68 -43.09 12.05
N VAL A 41 13.31 -42.22 13.00
CA VAL A 41 12.77 -40.89 12.72
C VAL A 41 13.80 -39.88 13.16
N VAL A 42 14.29 -39.08 12.22
CA VAL A 42 15.34 -38.11 12.50
C VAL A 42 14.74 -36.81 13.05
N LEU A 43 15.30 -36.32 14.17
CA LEU A 43 15.08 -34.98 14.67
C LEU A 43 16.27 -34.10 14.28
N TRP A 44 15.99 -33.10 13.44
CA TRP A 44 16.95 -32.12 12.95
C TRP A 44 16.97 -30.88 13.84
N MET A 45 18.16 -30.46 14.26
CA MET A 45 18.39 -29.20 14.96
C MET A 45 18.71 -28.12 13.93
N ASN A 46 18.09 -26.95 14.02
CA ASN A 46 18.32 -25.88 13.04
C ASN A 46 18.99 -24.66 13.69
N THR A 47 18.18 -23.73 14.20
CA THR A 47 18.66 -22.42 14.66
C THR A 47 18.29 -22.15 16.11
N VAL A 48 19.03 -21.21 16.70
CA VAL A 48 18.76 -20.58 18.00
C VAL A 48 18.80 -19.06 17.82
N GLY A 49 18.01 -18.33 18.59
CA GLY A 49 18.05 -16.87 18.52
C GLY A 49 17.22 -16.18 19.60
N PRO A 50 17.42 -14.88 19.82
CA PRO A 50 16.63 -14.10 20.76
C PRO A 50 15.18 -13.95 20.28
N TYR A 51 14.20 -14.17 21.17
CA TYR A 51 12.79 -14.05 20.82
C TYR A 51 12.38 -12.63 20.38
N HIS A 52 13.05 -11.62 20.94
CA HIS A 52 12.78 -10.20 20.67
C HIS A 52 13.30 -9.71 19.31
N ASN A 53 14.27 -10.41 18.72
CA ASN A 53 14.89 -10.05 17.45
C ASN A 53 14.93 -11.25 16.50
N ARG A 54 13.82 -11.49 15.78
CA ARG A 54 13.69 -12.65 14.88
C ARG A 54 14.59 -12.61 13.65
N GLN A 55 15.23 -11.48 13.34
CA GLN A 55 16.20 -11.38 12.24
C GLN A 55 17.58 -11.93 12.63
N GLU A 56 17.82 -12.13 13.93
CA GLU A 56 19.06 -12.65 14.46
C GLU A 56 18.89 -14.14 14.76
N THR A 57 19.54 -14.98 13.95
CA THR A 57 19.52 -16.43 14.09
C THR A 57 20.94 -16.98 13.99
N TYR A 58 21.28 -17.88 14.90
CA TYR A 58 22.55 -18.59 14.96
C TYR A 58 22.32 -20.10 14.83
N LYS A 59 23.37 -20.87 14.52
CA LYS A 59 23.30 -22.34 14.49
C LYS A 59 22.95 -22.89 15.86
N TYR A 60 22.20 -23.98 15.93
CA TYR A 60 21.81 -24.58 17.22
C TYR A 60 22.99 -24.86 18.16
N PHE A 61 24.09 -25.39 17.63
CA PHE A 61 25.30 -25.72 18.41
C PHE A 61 26.25 -24.52 18.67
N SER A 62 25.84 -23.30 18.33
CA SER A 62 26.48 -22.08 18.85
C SER A 62 26.33 -21.97 20.37
N LEU A 63 25.24 -22.50 20.92
CA LEU A 63 25.08 -22.68 22.35
C LEU A 63 25.76 -23.98 22.82
N PRO A 64 26.38 -23.99 24.01
CA PRO A 64 27.17 -25.11 24.50
C PRO A 64 26.28 -26.24 25.06
N PHE A 65 25.33 -26.70 24.24
CA PHE A 65 24.58 -27.93 24.47
C PHE A 65 25.50 -29.15 24.23
N CYS A 66 24.94 -30.27 23.83
CA CYS A 66 25.64 -31.56 23.76
C CYS A 66 26.50 -31.74 22.50
N VAL A 67 27.38 -30.77 22.23
CA VAL A 67 28.29 -30.70 21.08
C VAL A 67 29.20 -31.94 20.98
N GLU A 68 29.65 -32.46 22.13
CA GLU A 68 30.71 -33.49 22.18
C GLU A 68 30.21 -34.90 21.84
N LYS A 69 28.99 -35.27 22.26
CA LYS A 69 28.43 -36.61 21.97
C LYS A 69 28.02 -36.78 20.50
N ILE A 70 27.68 -35.68 19.82
CA ILE A 70 27.21 -35.72 18.43
C ILE A 70 28.38 -35.96 17.47
N LYS A 71 29.57 -35.39 17.74
CA LYS A 71 30.81 -35.66 16.97
C LYS A 71 31.20 -37.14 16.86
N ILE A 72 30.74 -37.98 17.79
CA ILE A 72 31.02 -39.43 17.80
C ILE A 72 30.02 -40.21 16.93
N LYS A 73 28.78 -39.74 16.79
CA LYS A 73 27.73 -40.36 15.95
C LYS A 73 27.81 -39.90 14.47
N ILE A 74 28.48 -38.77 14.19
CA ILE A 74 28.69 -38.14 12.86
C ILE A 74 29.42 -39.01 11.81
N LYS A 75 29.96 -40.19 12.15
CA LYS A 75 30.59 -41.03 11.11
C LYS A 75 29.59 -41.61 10.08
N ILE A 76 28.28 -41.45 10.30
CA ILE A 76 27.23 -41.92 9.41
C ILE A 76 26.12 -40.85 9.37
N SER A 77 25.71 -40.45 8.16
CA SER A 77 24.63 -39.52 7.79
C SER A 77 25.11 -38.12 7.38
N HIS A 78 25.62 -38.04 6.15
CA HIS A 78 25.54 -36.78 5.40
C HIS A 78 24.11 -36.68 4.88
N TYR A 79 23.27 -35.94 5.60
CA TYR A 79 22.04 -35.39 5.01
C TYR A 79 22.45 -34.57 3.79
N HIS A 80 21.81 -34.80 2.65
CA HIS A 80 22.05 -34.00 1.46
C HIS A 80 21.04 -32.87 1.50
N GLU A 81 21.49 -31.67 1.85
CA GLU A 81 20.67 -30.46 1.78
C GLU A 81 20.06 -30.36 0.37
N THR A 82 18.75 -30.27 0.31
CA THR A 82 18.03 -29.96 -0.92
C THR A 82 18.39 -28.53 -1.37
N LEU A 83 18.26 -28.24 -2.67
CA LEU A 83 18.49 -26.88 -3.18
C LEU A 83 17.63 -25.83 -2.47
N GLY A 84 16.41 -26.21 -2.06
CA GLY A 84 15.51 -25.35 -1.29
C GLY A 84 16.06 -24.98 0.09
N GLU A 85 16.59 -25.96 0.82
CA GLU A 85 17.20 -25.75 2.14
C GLU A 85 18.46 -24.90 2.06
N ALA A 86 19.31 -25.17 1.07
CA ALA A 86 20.51 -24.38 0.82
C ALA A 86 20.18 -22.91 0.51
N LEU A 87 19.11 -22.65 -0.27
CA LEU A 87 18.65 -21.28 -0.58
C LEU A 87 17.99 -20.59 0.61
N GLN A 88 17.34 -21.34 1.51
CA GLN A 88 16.80 -20.81 2.77
C GLN A 88 17.91 -20.51 3.78
N GLY A 89 19.10 -21.08 3.60
CA GLY A 89 20.22 -20.94 4.52
C GLY A 89 19.99 -21.68 5.85
N VAL A 90 19.20 -22.75 5.83
CA VAL A 90 19.02 -23.63 6.99
C VAL A 90 20.19 -24.61 7.05
N GLU A 91 20.79 -24.76 8.23
CA GLU A 91 21.88 -25.70 8.45
C GLU A 91 21.38 -26.73 9.46
N LEU A 92 20.90 -27.85 8.94
CA LEU A 92 20.30 -28.91 9.73
C LEU A 92 21.38 -29.81 10.31
N GLU A 93 21.43 -29.90 11.63
CA GLU A 93 22.38 -30.74 12.35
C GLU A 93 21.64 -31.86 13.10
N PHE A 94 22.19 -33.07 13.07
CA PHE A 94 21.55 -34.23 13.69
C PHE A 94 21.51 -34.11 15.22
N SER A 95 20.32 -34.29 15.81
CA SER A 95 20.13 -34.19 17.27
C SER A 95 20.83 -35.29 18.08
N GLY A 96 21.11 -36.45 17.48
CA GLY A 96 21.68 -37.61 18.16
C GLY A 96 20.68 -38.48 18.94
N LEU A 97 19.41 -38.08 19.03
CA LEU A 97 18.36 -38.86 19.70
C LEU A 97 18.02 -40.13 18.90
N ASP A 98 17.61 -41.20 19.59
CA ASP A 98 17.14 -42.44 18.97
C ASP A 98 15.62 -42.46 19.05
N ILE A 99 14.95 -42.08 17.97
CA ILE A 99 13.51 -42.02 17.88
C ILE A 99 13.09 -43.02 16.81
N LYS A 100 12.13 -43.89 17.15
CA LYS A 100 11.60 -44.89 16.22
C LYS A 100 10.11 -44.71 16.04
N PHE A 101 9.65 -44.88 14.80
CA PHE A 101 8.25 -44.68 14.44
C PHE A 101 7.34 -45.63 15.21
N LYS A 102 6.33 -45.07 15.89
CA LYS A 102 5.38 -45.75 16.79
C LYS A 102 5.99 -46.48 17.99
N GLU A 103 7.23 -46.15 18.37
CA GLU A 103 7.88 -46.70 19.57
C GLU A 103 8.03 -45.62 20.65
N ASP A 104 7.37 -45.84 21.79
CA ASP A 104 7.46 -44.93 22.93
C ASP A 104 8.82 -45.06 23.62
N VAL A 105 9.46 -43.93 23.87
CA VAL A 105 10.73 -43.85 24.58
C VAL A 105 10.47 -43.27 25.96
N MET A 106 10.69 -44.08 26.99
CA MET A 106 10.66 -43.60 28.38
C MET A 106 11.77 -42.58 28.62
N GLN A 107 11.67 -41.82 29.71
CA GLN A 107 12.67 -40.79 30.04
C GLN A 107 14.09 -41.39 30.08
N THR A 108 14.94 -40.96 29.14
CA THR A 108 16.32 -41.40 29.02
C THR A 108 17.27 -40.22 28.91
N THR A 109 18.41 -40.32 29.58
CA THR A 109 19.48 -39.31 29.52
C THR A 109 20.28 -39.50 28.24
N TYR A 110 20.26 -38.51 27.34
CA TYR A 110 20.98 -38.60 26.07
C TYR A 110 22.39 -38.00 26.17
N CYS A 111 22.58 -36.98 27.00
CA CYS A 111 23.88 -36.36 27.20
C CYS A 111 24.05 -35.69 28.57
N GLU A 112 25.29 -35.41 28.90
CA GLU A 112 25.70 -34.70 30.11
C GLU A 112 26.57 -33.52 29.66
N ILE A 113 26.32 -32.34 30.26
CA ILE A 113 27.01 -31.10 29.96
C ILE A 113 27.83 -30.72 31.20
N ASP A 114 29.14 -30.63 31.04
CA ASP A 114 30.02 -30.05 32.06
C ASP A 114 29.95 -28.52 31.96
N LEU A 115 29.48 -27.87 33.03
CA LEU A 115 29.24 -26.42 33.08
C LEU A 115 30.48 -25.66 33.57
N ASP A 116 31.39 -25.36 32.65
CA ASP A 116 32.46 -24.39 32.88
C ASP A 116 31.91 -22.95 32.96
N ASN A 117 32.69 -22.00 33.50
CA ASN A 117 32.32 -20.59 33.60
C ASN A 117 31.93 -19.99 32.24
N GLY A 118 32.67 -20.29 31.17
CA GLY A 118 32.34 -19.80 29.83
C GLY A 118 31.01 -20.36 29.29
N ARG A 119 30.75 -21.65 29.52
CA ARG A 119 29.49 -22.31 29.10
C ARG A 119 28.30 -21.80 29.90
N ARG A 120 28.47 -21.61 31.20
CA ARG A 120 27.47 -20.98 32.07
C ARG A 120 27.09 -19.60 31.55
N ASP A 121 28.08 -18.76 31.27
CA ASP A 121 27.83 -17.37 30.87
C ASP A 121 27.10 -17.29 29.52
N ALA A 122 27.40 -18.21 28.59
CA ALA A 122 26.65 -18.34 27.35
C ALA A 122 25.17 -18.70 27.58
N PHE A 123 24.88 -19.67 28.47
CA PHE A 123 23.49 -20.00 28.81
C PHE A 123 22.78 -18.87 29.56
N VAL A 124 23.45 -18.20 30.49
CA VAL A 124 22.89 -17.04 31.19
C VAL A 124 22.57 -15.93 30.21
N TYR A 125 23.46 -15.65 29.24
CA TYR A 125 23.21 -14.68 28.19
C TYR A 125 21.99 -15.07 27.33
N ALA A 126 21.89 -16.33 26.94
CA ALA A 126 20.77 -16.86 26.17
C ALA A 126 19.43 -16.71 26.94
N ILE A 127 19.41 -17.06 28.23
CA ILE A 127 18.21 -16.96 29.08
C ILE A 127 17.80 -15.50 29.27
N LYS A 128 18.75 -14.59 29.54
CA LYS A 128 18.47 -13.14 29.67
C LYS A 128 17.79 -12.58 28.43
N ASN A 129 18.23 -13.01 27.26
CA ASN A 129 17.69 -12.54 25.97
C ASN A 129 16.49 -13.37 25.46
N HIS A 130 15.96 -14.28 26.28
CA HIS A 130 14.84 -15.16 25.94
C HIS A 130 15.10 -15.93 24.65
N TYR A 131 16.23 -16.63 24.60
CA TYR A 131 16.58 -17.44 23.43
C TYR A 131 15.61 -18.60 23.25
N TRP A 132 15.15 -18.74 22.02
CA TRP A 132 14.41 -19.91 21.56
C TRP A 132 15.31 -20.73 20.64
N TYR A 133 14.94 -22.00 20.46
CA TYR A 133 15.58 -22.91 19.53
C TYR A 133 14.53 -23.60 18.66
N GLN A 134 14.93 -23.93 17.44
CA GLN A 134 14.10 -24.59 16.45
C GLN A 134 14.65 -25.97 16.11
N MET A 135 13.75 -26.93 15.97
CA MET A 135 14.02 -28.28 15.50
C MET A 135 12.95 -28.68 14.49
N TYR A 136 13.20 -29.72 13.71
CA TYR A 136 12.27 -30.29 12.75
C TYR A 136 12.19 -31.81 12.89
N ILE A 137 10.99 -32.34 12.78
CA ILE A 137 10.72 -33.77 12.54
C ILE A 137 9.77 -33.83 11.37
N ASP A 138 10.15 -34.53 10.28
CA ASP A 138 9.28 -34.70 9.10
C ASP A 138 8.73 -33.35 8.57
N ASP A 139 9.62 -32.36 8.45
CA ASP A 139 9.35 -30.94 8.13
C ASP A 139 8.46 -30.15 9.10
N LEU A 140 7.94 -30.78 10.16
CA LEU A 140 7.12 -30.10 11.15
C LEU A 140 8.01 -29.30 12.12
N PRO A 141 7.86 -27.97 12.21
CA PRO A 141 8.67 -27.14 13.07
C PRO A 141 8.29 -27.34 14.54
N ILE A 142 9.32 -27.42 15.37
CA ILE A 142 9.21 -27.56 16.82
C ILE A 142 10.08 -26.48 17.45
N CYS A 143 9.49 -25.63 18.27
CA CYS A 143 10.21 -24.58 18.97
C CYS A 143 10.21 -24.83 20.47
N GLY A 144 11.32 -24.53 21.13
CA GLY A 144 11.44 -24.54 22.58
C GLY A 144 12.22 -23.35 23.10
N ILE A 145 12.09 -23.07 24.39
CA ILE A 145 12.86 -22.02 25.06
C ILE A 145 14.04 -22.67 25.79
N VAL A 146 15.21 -22.03 25.76
CA VAL A 146 16.44 -22.56 26.36
C VAL A 146 16.31 -22.72 27.88
N GLY A 147 15.76 -21.71 28.55
CA GLY A 147 15.65 -21.67 30.01
C GLY A 147 14.76 -20.53 30.48
N GLU A 148 14.69 -20.34 31.79
CA GLU A 148 13.88 -19.31 32.43
C GLU A 148 14.68 -18.66 33.57
N ALA A 149 14.51 -17.35 33.75
CA ALA A 149 15.03 -16.65 34.92
C ALA A 149 14.02 -16.76 36.07
N ASP A 150 14.49 -16.77 37.31
CA ASP A 150 13.59 -16.71 38.46
C ASP A 150 12.78 -15.42 38.48
N LYS A 151 11.71 -15.39 39.27
CA LYS A 151 10.86 -14.20 39.48
C LYS A 151 11.65 -12.99 40.00
N ASN A 152 12.76 -13.24 40.70
CA ASN A 152 13.64 -12.20 41.23
C ASN A 152 14.73 -11.76 40.21
N GLY A 153 14.92 -12.49 39.11
CA GLY A 153 15.92 -12.18 38.07
C GLY A 153 17.40 -12.46 38.44
N GLU A 154 17.65 -12.95 39.65
CA GLU A 154 19.00 -13.23 40.14
C GLU A 154 19.51 -14.63 39.72
N ASP A 155 18.60 -15.60 39.70
CA ASP A 155 18.91 -17.00 39.38
C ASP A 155 18.42 -17.38 37.98
N TYR A 156 19.23 -18.14 37.25
CA TYR A 156 18.95 -18.60 35.91
C TYR A 156 18.84 -20.13 35.89
N TYR A 157 17.79 -20.64 35.24
CA TYR A 157 17.50 -22.06 35.15
C TYR A 157 17.49 -22.53 33.70
N LEU A 158 18.10 -23.68 33.45
CA LEU A 158 18.07 -24.35 32.15
C LEU A 158 16.99 -25.44 32.14
N TRP A 159 16.27 -25.59 31.04
CA TRP A 159 15.37 -26.72 30.83
C TRP A 159 16.15 -27.94 30.37
N THR A 160 16.11 -29.03 31.15
CA THR A 160 16.95 -30.21 30.91
C THR A 160 16.18 -31.42 30.39
N TYR A 161 14.84 -31.42 30.48
CA TYR A 161 14.01 -32.52 30.04
C TYR A 161 13.11 -32.10 28.87
N LYS A 162 13.20 -32.82 27.75
CA LYS A 162 12.38 -32.62 26.55
C LYS A 162 11.38 -33.76 26.41
N LYS A 163 10.09 -33.47 26.52
CA LYS A 163 9.02 -34.43 26.29
C LYS A 163 8.44 -34.17 24.90
N LEU A 164 8.67 -35.10 23.98
CA LEU A 164 8.16 -35.06 22.61
C LEU A 164 6.86 -35.89 22.56
N GLU A 165 5.78 -35.28 22.09
CA GLU A 165 4.53 -35.97 21.78
C GLU A 165 4.33 -35.92 20.26
N ILE A 166 4.41 -37.08 19.61
CA ILE A 166 4.37 -37.20 18.15
C ILE A 166 3.04 -37.84 17.74
N GLY A 167 2.27 -37.09 16.96
CA GLY A 167 1.01 -37.53 16.35
C GLY A 167 1.26 -38.28 15.05
N TYR A 168 0.66 -39.45 14.89
CA TYR A 168 0.71 -40.22 13.64
C TYR A 168 -0.68 -40.58 13.13
N ASN A 169 -0.82 -40.64 11.81
CA ASN A 169 -2.00 -41.15 11.14
C ASN A 169 -1.58 -42.17 10.07
N GLY A 170 -1.89 -43.44 10.31
CA GLY A 170 -1.41 -44.55 9.49
C GLY A 170 0.11 -44.70 9.57
N ASN A 171 0.79 -44.41 8.46
CA ASN A 171 2.24 -44.50 8.32
C ASN A 171 2.90 -43.11 8.17
N ARG A 172 2.20 -42.03 8.56
CA ARG A 172 2.69 -40.66 8.41
C ARG A 172 2.63 -39.90 9.73
N ILE A 173 3.55 -38.97 9.90
CA ILE A 173 3.56 -38.04 11.03
C ILE A 173 2.67 -36.83 10.69
N VAL A 174 1.82 -36.44 11.62
CA VAL A 174 0.78 -35.41 11.42
C VAL A 174 0.79 -34.30 12.46
N ASP A 175 1.42 -34.49 13.61
CA ASP A 175 1.56 -33.45 14.62
C ASP A 175 2.83 -33.71 15.44
N VAL A 176 3.46 -32.64 15.91
CA VAL A 176 4.53 -32.76 16.91
C VAL A 176 4.35 -31.67 17.95
N ASN A 177 4.47 -32.06 19.21
CA ASN A 177 4.45 -31.15 20.33
C ASN A 177 5.67 -31.38 21.22
N LEU A 178 6.26 -30.29 21.71
CA LEU A 178 7.39 -30.31 22.62
C LEU A 178 6.98 -29.64 23.92
N THR A 179 7.15 -30.37 25.03
CA THR A 179 7.07 -29.80 26.38
C THR A 179 8.46 -29.81 26.98
N SER A 180 8.93 -28.63 27.40
CA SER A 180 10.21 -28.50 28.12
C SER A 180 9.94 -28.49 29.63
N GLU A 181 10.56 -29.41 30.34
CA GLU A 181 10.41 -29.63 31.78
C GLU A 181 11.78 -29.79 32.43
N GLY A 182 11.82 -29.93 33.78
CA GLY A 182 13.06 -30.16 34.51
C GLY A 182 13.98 -28.94 34.53
N LYS A 183 13.69 -27.97 35.41
CA LYS A 183 14.52 -26.78 35.58
C LYS A 183 15.72 -27.08 36.48
N VAL A 184 16.93 -26.76 36.01
CA VAL A 184 18.18 -26.91 36.79
C VAL A 184 18.87 -25.56 36.88
N LYS A 185 19.23 -25.15 38.10
CA LYS A 185 19.92 -23.87 38.35
C LYS A 185 21.33 -23.91 37.76
N LEU A 186 21.71 -22.85 37.05
CA LEU A 186 23.04 -22.71 36.46
C LEU A 186 24.09 -22.32 37.52
N VAL A 187 24.78 -23.31 38.07
CA VAL A 187 25.86 -23.14 39.06
C VAL A 187 27.20 -23.57 38.42
N PRO A 188 28.28 -22.76 38.52
CA PRO A 188 29.56 -23.10 37.92
C PRO A 188 30.12 -24.44 38.45
N ASN A 189 30.84 -25.16 37.59
CA ASN A 189 31.46 -26.46 37.88
C ASN A 189 30.46 -27.57 38.25
N THR A 190 29.24 -27.50 37.74
CA THR A 190 28.24 -28.56 37.90
C THR A 190 28.04 -29.34 36.60
N LYS A 191 27.60 -30.58 36.72
CA LYS A 191 27.23 -31.42 35.57
C LYS A 191 25.72 -31.42 35.42
N ILE A 192 25.23 -31.12 34.22
CA ILE A 192 23.82 -31.07 33.90
C ILE A 192 23.47 -32.23 32.97
N GLN A 193 22.58 -33.11 33.42
CA GLN A 193 22.10 -34.24 32.62
C GLN A 193 20.89 -33.80 31.79
N MET A 194 20.97 -33.97 30.48
CA MET A 194 19.88 -33.69 29.56
C MET A 194 19.15 -34.99 29.23
N SER A 195 17.82 -34.96 29.35
CA SER A 195 16.96 -36.12 29.14
C SER A 195 15.89 -35.83 28.10
N TYR A 196 15.39 -36.89 27.47
CA TYR A 196 14.24 -36.81 26.57
C TYR A 196 13.30 -37.99 26.77
N SER A 197 12.06 -37.82 26.33
CA SER A 197 11.09 -38.91 26.18
C SER A 197 10.27 -38.68 24.92
N VAL A 198 9.74 -39.76 24.36
CA VAL A 198 8.88 -39.73 23.18
C VAL A 198 7.61 -40.49 23.48
N LYS A 199 6.47 -39.88 23.21
CA LYS A 199 5.16 -40.51 23.28
C LYS A 199 4.44 -40.38 21.95
N TRP A 200 4.04 -41.50 21.38
CA TRP A 200 3.24 -41.53 20.16
C TRP A 200 1.76 -41.45 20.47
N LYS A 201 1.04 -40.61 19.73
CA LYS A 201 -0.41 -40.46 19.82
C LYS A 201 -1.02 -40.61 18.43
N LYS A 202 -2.26 -41.07 18.38
CA LYS A 202 -3.03 -41.16 17.13
C LYS A 202 -4.13 -40.08 17.13
N PRO A 203 -3.81 -38.84 16.75
CA PRO A 203 -4.81 -37.78 16.65
C PRO A 203 -5.71 -37.98 15.42
N ASP A 204 -6.90 -37.36 15.43
CA ASP A 204 -7.83 -37.33 14.30
C ASP A 204 -7.52 -36.16 13.36
N VAL A 205 -6.25 -36.06 12.92
CA VAL A 205 -5.77 -35.04 11.99
C VAL A 205 -5.33 -35.73 10.69
N LYS A 206 -5.75 -35.19 9.55
CA LYS A 206 -5.33 -35.69 8.24
C LYS A 206 -3.93 -35.17 7.92
N PHE A 207 -3.21 -35.91 7.09
CA PHE A 207 -1.86 -35.51 6.66
C PHE A 207 -1.84 -34.16 5.93
N GLU A 208 -2.86 -33.86 5.14
CA GLU A 208 -2.97 -32.60 4.39
C GLU A 208 -3.11 -31.38 5.31
N ASP A 209 -3.82 -31.56 6.44
CA ASP A 209 -4.13 -30.50 7.41
C ASP A 209 -3.03 -30.35 8.48
N ARG A 210 -1.92 -31.11 8.38
CA ARG A 210 -0.87 -31.16 9.42
C ARG A 210 -0.20 -29.81 9.69
N PHE A 211 -0.18 -28.93 8.70
CA PHE A 211 0.42 -27.59 8.81
C PHE A 211 -0.52 -26.51 9.32
N ASP A 212 -1.83 -26.77 9.40
CA ASP A 212 -2.84 -25.75 9.73
C ASP A 212 -2.59 -25.11 11.10
N LYS A 213 -2.11 -25.92 12.07
CA LYS A 213 -1.71 -25.46 13.41
C LYS A 213 -0.62 -24.38 13.40
N TYR A 214 0.24 -24.37 12.39
CA TYR A 214 1.36 -23.43 12.29
C TYR A 214 1.02 -22.20 11.43
N LEU A 215 -0.01 -22.31 10.60
CA LEU A 215 -0.44 -21.26 9.67
C LEU A 215 -1.47 -20.30 10.27
N ASP A 216 -1.89 -20.50 11.53
CA ASP A 216 -2.98 -19.73 12.14
C ASP A 216 -2.72 -18.20 12.05
N PRO A 217 -3.52 -17.47 11.23
CA PRO A 217 -3.25 -16.08 10.86
C PRO A 217 -3.47 -15.08 12.01
N SER A 218 -4.05 -15.52 13.12
CA SER A 218 -4.31 -14.69 14.30
C SER A 218 -3.03 -14.10 14.94
N PHE A 219 -1.87 -14.76 14.75
CA PHE A 219 -0.59 -14.35 15.34
C PHE A 219 0.24 -13.39 14.47
N PHE A 220 0.12 -13.44 13.14
CA PHE A 220 1.03 -12.73 12.22
C PHE A 220 0.47 -11.44 11.59
N GLN A 221 -0.85 -11.23 11.61
CA GLN A 221 -1.47 -10.27 10.68
C GLN A 221 -1.73 -8.85 11.21
N HIS A 222 -1.61 -8.57 12.51
CA HIS A 222 -2.17 -7.29 13.00
C HIS A 222 -1.32 -6.03 12.75
N ARG A 223 -0.03 -6.14 12.38
CA ARG A 223 0.85 -4.96 12.29
C ARG A 223 1.46 -4.69 10.92
N ILE A 224 1.53 -5.68 10.02
CA ILE A 224 2.35 -5.59 8.79
C ILE A 224 1.50 -5.25 7.55
N HIS A 225 0.27 -5.79 7.43
CA HIS A 225 -0.55 -5.55 6.23
C HIS A 225 -1.00 -4.08 6.08
N TRP A 226 -1.24 -3.37 7.20
CA TRP A 226 -1.60 -1.95 7.12
C TRP A 226 -0.41 -1.05 6.74
N PHE A 227 0.84 -1.48 6.99
CA PHE A 227 2.03 -0.71 6.60
C PHE A 227 2.25 -0.69 5.08
N SER A 228 2.01 -1.81 4.38
CA SER A 228 2.07 -1.87 2.92
C SER A 228 0.91 -1.10 2.26
N ILE A 229 -0.29 -1.12 2.87
CA ILE A 229 -1.42 -0.28 2.44
C ILE A 229 -1.09 1.21 2.61
N PHE A 230 -0.52 1.62 3.75
CA PHE A 230 -0.15 3.02 3.98
C PHE A 230 0.92 3.49 2.99
N ASN A 231 1.96 2.68 2.76
CA ASN A 231 3.05 3.01 1.84
C ASN A 231 2.54 3.20 0.39
N SER A 232 1.65 2.32 -0.08
CA SER A 232 1.04 2.47 -1.41
C SER A 232 0.06 3.65 -1.47
N PHE A 233 -0.69 3.93 -0.41
CA PHE A 233 -1.61 5.06 -0.33
C PHE A 233 -0.90 6.43 -0.36
N MET A 234 0.25 6.56 0.32
CA MET A 234 1.08 7.77 0.28
C MET A 234 1.56 8.10 -1.14
N MET A 235 1.94 7.08 -1.92
CA MET A 235 2.31 7.27 -3.33
C MET A 235 1.15 7.78 -4.19
N VAL A 236 -0.07 7.28 -3.98
CA VAL A 236 -1.25 7.74 -4.72
C VAL A 236 -1.55 9.21 -4.40
N ILE A 237 -1.49 9.61 -3.13
CA ILE A 237 -1.68 11.03 -2.74
C ILE A 237 -0.64 11.92 -3.41
N PHE A 238 0.62 11.49 -3.46
CA PHE A 238 1.69 12.26 -4.10
C PHE A 238 1.45 12.43 -5.61
N LEU A 239 1.08 11.35 -6.30
CA LEU A 239 0.76 11.39 -7.74
C LEU A 239 -0.44 12.31 -8.03
N VAL A 240 -1.52 12.20 -7.25
CA VAL A 240 -2.70 13.07 -7.38
C VAL A 240 -2.33 14.53 -7.10
N GLY A 241 -1.49 14.79 -6.10
CA GLY A 241 -0.99 16.13 -5.78
C GLY A 241 -0.20 16.76 -6.94
N LEU A 242 0.72 16.01 -7.55
CA LEU A 242 1.49 16.48 -8.71
C LEU A 242 0.58 16.77 -9.92
N VAL A 243 -0.35 15.85 -10.23
CA VAL A 243 -1.30 16.04 -11.34
C VAL A 243 -2.19 17.26 -11.09
N SER A 244 -2.73 17.40 -9.88
CA SER A 244 -3.55 18.56 -9.49
C SER A 244 -2.77 19.88 -9.57
N MET A 245 -1.50 19.89 -9.13
CA MET A 245 -0.64 21.07 -9.25
C MET A 245 -0.38 21.47 -10.70
N ILE A 246 -0.13 20.50 -11.59
CA ILE A 246 0.03 20.74 -13.04
C ILE A 246 -1.27 21.31 -13.61
N LEU A 247 -2.42 20.68 -13.32
CA LEU A 247 -3.72 21.10 -13.80
C LEU A 247 -4.11 22.50 -13.27
N MET A 248 -3.84 22.80 -12.00
CA MET A 248 -4.07 24.15 -11.44
C MET A 248 -3.13 25.19 -12.03
N ARG A 249 -1.92 24.80 -12.45
CA ARG A 249 -1.00 25.68 -13.16
C ARG A 249 -1.47 25.95 -14.59
N THR A 250 -1.98 24.94 -15.31
CA THR A 250 -2.53 25.13 -16.65
C THR A 250 -3.82 25.95 -16.59
N LEU A 251 -4.76 25.62 -15.71
CA LEU A 251 -6.01 26.37 -15.58
C LEU A 251 -5.81 27.84 -15.23
N ARG A 252 -4.89 28.18 -14.30
CA ARG A 252 -4.60 29.59 -14.01
C ARG A 252 -3.97 30.32 -15.19
N LYS A 253 -3.12 29.64 -15.96
CA LYS A 253 -2.51 30.19 -17.17
C LYS A 253 -3.55 30.41 -18.26
N ASP A 254 -4.45 29.46 -18.44
CA ASP A 254 -5.51 29.52 -19.44
C ASP A 254 -6.57 30.56 -19.05
N TYR A 255 -6.98 30.62 -17.79
CA TYR A 255 -7.91 31.65 -17.28
C TYR A 255 -7.35 33.06 -17.47
N ALA A 256 -6.07 33.29 -17.14
CA ALA A 256 -5.42 34.59 -17.36
C ALA A 256 -5.24 34.96 -18.84
N ARG A 257 -5.27 33.97 -19.73
CA ARG A 257 -5.26 34.18 -21.17
C ARG A 257 -6.65 34.57 -21.68
N TYR A 258 -7.68 33.83 -21.29
CA TYR A 258 -9.06 34.13 -21.69
C TYR A 258 -9.54 35.48 -21.17
N SER A 259 -9.19 35.85 -19.93
CA SER A 259 -9.55 37.18 -19.40
C SER A 259 -8.91 38.32 -20.19
N LYS A 260 -7.69 38.12 -20.72
CA LYS A 260 -7.02 39.10 -21.58
C LYS A 260 -7.61 39.14 -22.99
N GLU A 261 -8.02 38.00 -23.53
CA GLU A 261 -8.69 37.92 -24.84
C GLU A 261 -10.07 38.59 -24.78
N GLU A 262 -10.82 38.43 -23.69
CA GLU A 262 -12.12 39.10 -23.46
C GLU A 262 -11.95 40.62 -23.30
N GLU A 263 -10.98 41.09 -22.50
CA GLU A 263 -10.71 42.51 -22.31
C GLU A 263 -10.21 43.20 -23.60
N MET A 264 -9.50 42.47 -24.47
CA MET A 264 -9.09 42.93 -25.80
C MET A 264 -10.27 43.00 -26.78
N ASP A 265 -11.14 41.98 -26.80
CA ASP A 265 -12.37 41.96 -27.61
C ASP A 265 -13.33 43.10 -27.23
N ASP A 266 -13.49 43.37 -25.93
CA ASP A 266 -14.28 44.52 -25.44
C ASP A 266 -13.66 45.87 -25.83
N THR A 267 -12.33 45.97 -25.83
CA THR A 267 -11.63 47.18 -26.29
C THR A 267 -11.81 47.39 -27.80
N ASP A 268 -11.71 46.34 -28.61
CA ASP A 268 -11.89 46.40 -30.07
C ASP A 268 -13.35 46.75 -30.45
N ARG A 269 -14.34 46.25 -29.68
CA ARG A 269 -15.76 46.60 -29.84
C ARG A 269 -16.04 48.07 -29.52
N ASP A 270 -15.56 48.60 -28.40
CA ASP A 270 -15.76 50.02 -28.03
C ASP A 270 -15.12 50.98 -29.04
N LEU A 271 -13.98 50.59 -29.64
CA LEU A 271 -13.38 51.34 -30.75
C LEU A 271 -14.29 51.30 -31.99
N GLY A 272 -14.80 50.13 -32.38
CA GLY A 272 -15.71 49.99 -33.52
C GLY A 272 -17.01 50.79 -33.39
N ASP A 273 -17.63 50.76 -32.21
CA ASP A 273 -18.89 51.46 -31.93
C ASP A 273 -18.71 52.98 -31.96
N LYS A 274 -17.58 53.50 -31.44
CA LYS A 274 -17.25 54.94 -31.53
C LYS A 274 -17.11 55.41 -32.97
N TYR A 275 -16.31 54.72 -33.78
CA TYR A 275 -16.17 55.07 -35.20
C TYR A 275 -17.51 54.97 -35.95
N GLY A 276 -18.31 53.95 -35.67
CA GLY A 276 -19.65 53.81 -36.26
C GLY A 276 -20.57 54.98 -35.91
N SER A 277 -20.60 55.39 -34.64
CA SER A 277 -21.40 56.53 -34.18
C SER A 277 -20.94 57.87 -34.79
N GLU A 278 -19.63 58.07 -34.94
CA GLU A 278 -19.06 59.29 -35.53
C GLU A 278 -19.37 59.40 -37.03
N VAL A 279 -19.34 58.27 -37.76
CA VAL A 279 -19.74 58.22 -39.17
C VAL A 279 -21.25 58.42 -39.33
N ALA A 280 -22.06 57.86 -38.44
CA ALA A 280 -23.51 58.06 -38.47
C ALA A 280 -23.89 59.53 -38.23
N ASP A 281 -23.24 60.20 -37.26
CA ASP A 281 -23.43 61.63 -36.98
C ASP A 281 -23.04 62.50 -38.18
N MET A 282 -21.92 62.19 -38.86
CA MET A 282 -21.53 62.89 -40.10
C MET A 282 -22.60 62.77 -41.19
N ILE A 283 -23.15 61.56 -41.40
CA ILE A 283 -24.20 61.33 -42.40
C ILE A 283 -25.51 62.04 -42.02
N GLU A 284 -25.87 62.05 -40.74
CA GLU A 284 -27.07 62.74 -40.28
C GLU A 284 -26.95 64.27 -40.45
N LEU A 285 -25.78 64.83 -40.17
CA LEU A 285 -25.49 66.25 -40.40
C LEU A 285 -25.60 66.62 -41.88
N ASP A 286 -25.06 65.79 -42.78
CA ASP A 286 -25.11 66.03 -44.23
C ASP A 286 -26.55 65.93 -44.78
N ASN A 287 -27.30 64.92 -44.33
CA ASN A 287 -28.72 64.78 -44.68
C ASN A 287 -29.57 65.96 -44.17
N ARG A 288 -29.33 66.44 -42.94
CA ARG A 288 -30.02 67.63 -42.40
C ARG A 288 -29.64 68.89 -43.17
N ALA A 289 -28.40 69.02 -43.65
CA ALA A 289 -27.99 70.13 -44.48
C ALA A 289 -28.73 70.12 -45.83
N ALA A 290 -28.78 68.97 -46.51
CA ALA A 290 -29.49 68.80 -47.78
C ALA A 290 -31.01 69.07 -47.66
N GLN A 291 -31.65 68.64 -46.56
CA GLN A 291 -33.07 68.95 -46.31
C GLN A 291 -33.33 70.45 -46.10
N ARG A 292 -32.42 71.17 -45.46
CA ARG A 292 -32.57 72.64 -45.29
C ARG A 292 -32.43 73.38 -46.61
N GLU A 293 -31.59 72.91 -47.53
CA GLU A 293 -31.48 73.50 -48.86
C GLU A 293 -32.75 73.27 -49.68
N THR A 294 -33.23 72.03 -49.78
CA THR A 294 -34.47 71.69 -50.50
C THR A 294 -35.71 72.38 -49.90
N GLN A 295 -35.80 72.51 -48.57
CA GLN A 295 -36.90 73.23 -47.93
C GLN A 295 -36.84 74.74 -48.19
N LYS A 296 -35.64 75.35 -48.27
CA LYS A 296 -35.49 76.76 -48.65
C LYS A 296 -35.91 76.98 -50.10
N GLU A 297 -35.53 76.08 -51.01
CA GLU A 297 -35.95 76.14 -52.41
C GLU A 297 -37.46 75.96 -52.56
N GLY A 298 -38.04 74.97 -51.86
CA GLY A 298 -39.48 74.73 -51.84
C GLY A 298 -40.28 75.89 -51.22
N ALA A 299 -39.80 76.46 -50.11
CA ALA A 299 -40.43 77.62 -49.49
C ALA A 299 -40.37 78.87 -50.39
N ALA A 300 -39.26 79.08 -51.11
CA ALA A 300 -39.15 80.14 -52.12
C ALA A 300 -40.17 79.94 -53.26
N PHE A 301 -40.36 78.70 -53.71
CA PHE A 301 -41.34 78.36 -54.75
C PHE A 301 -42.79 78.59 -54.29
N VAL A 302 -43.16 78.13 -53.10
CA VAL A 302 -44.51 78.32 -52.55
C VAL A 302 -44.80 79.79 -52.28
N ALA A 303 -43.83 80.55 -51.76
CA ALA A 303 -43.98 81.99 -51.55
C ALA A 303 -44.21 82.76 -52.86
N ALA A 304 -43.55 82.35 -53.96
CA ALA A 304 -43.79 82.91 -55.29
C ALA A 304 -45.22 82.58 -55.78
N ALA A 305 -45.68 81.33 -55.60
CA ALA A 305 -47.01 80.90 -56.02
C ALA A 305 -48.16 81.56 -55.22
N LEU A 306 -47.99 81.74 -53.90
CA LEU A 306 -48.96 82.42 -53.05
C LEU A 306 -49.09 83.92 -53.40
N LYS A 307 -47.97 84.54 -53.79
CA LYS A 307 -47.95 85.94 -54.21
C LYS A 307 -48.72 86.16 -55.52
N GLU A 308 -48.67 85.21 -56.45
CA GLU A 308 -49.49 85.18 -57.66
C GLU A 308 -50.99 84.99 -57.34
N ALA A 309 -51.33 84.05 -56.46
CA ALA A 309 -52.72 83.69 -56.18
C ALA A 309 -53.53 84.74 -55.37
N VAL A 310 -52.87 85.54 -54.52
CA VAL A 310 -53.54 86.51 -53.63
C VAL A 310 -53.71 87.90 -54.28
N SER A 311 -53.07 88.15 -55.42
CA SER A 311 -53.12 89.41 -56.18
C SER A 311 -54.54 89.95 -56.50
N PRO A 312 -55.58 89.13 -56.75
CA PRO A 312 -56.91 89.66 -57.11
C PRO A 312 -57.78 90.08 -55.91
N PHE A 313 -57.49 89.67 -54.67
CA PHE A 313 -58.45 89.72 -53.56
C PHE A 313 -58.31 90.90 -52.57
N LEU A 314 -57.29 91.75 -52.72
CA LEU A 314 -57.07 92.90 -51.83
C LEU A 314 -57.42 94.25 -52.49
N LYS A 315 -58.70 94.47 -52.83
CA LYS A 315 -59.24 95.82 -53.10
C LYS A 315 -60.63 96.01 -52.48
N ARG A 316 -60.69 96.49 -51.23
CA ARG A 316 -61.58 97.62 -50.84
C ARG A 316 -61.21 98.19 -49.46
N PRO A 317 -61.36 99.52 -49.23
CA PRO A 317 -60.76 100.24 -48.09
C PRO A 317 -61.80 100.79 -47.09
N VAL A 318 -61.54 100.80 -45.77
CA VAL A 318 -62.28 101.67 -44.81
C VAL A 318 -61.46 102.06 -43.56
N LYS A 319 -61.19 103.37 -43.48
CA LYS A 319 -61.22 104.35 -42.37
C LYS A 319 -60.41 104.16 -41.08
N GLU A 320 -59.26 104.83 -41.10
CA GLU A 320 -58.79 105.88 -40.17
C GLU A 320 -59.75 106.36 -39.06
N LYS A 321 -59.28 106.26 -37.80
CA LYS A 321 -59.73 107.09 -36.65
C LYS A 321 -58.53 107.52 -35.81
N SER A 322 -58.58 108.77 -35.37
CA SER A 322 -57.44 109.59 -34.99
C SER A 322 -57.02 109.47 -33.53
N LYS A 323 -55.71 109.70 -33.35
CA LYS A 323 -54.98 110.21 -32.19
C LYS A 323 -55.83 111.02 -31.19
N ARG A 324 -55.64 110.73 -29.89
CA ARG A 324 -55.53 111.76 -28.85
C ARG A 324 -54.35 111.43 -27.93
N ARG A 325 -53.52 112.43 -27.71
CA ARG A 325 -52.26 112.43 -26.95
C ARG A 325 -52.50 113.27 -25.70
N TYR A 326 -52.13 112.79 -24.53
CA TYR A 326 -51.88 113.64 -23.36
C TYR A 326 -50.49 113.32 -22.83
N ASN A 327 -49.75 114.39 -22.51
CA ASN A 327 -48.39 114.39 -22.01
C ASN A 327 -48.30 115.42 -20.88
N CYS A 328 -47.81 115.01 -19.72
CA CYS A 328 -47.25 115.79 -18.61
C CYS A 328 -46.89 114.76 -17.53
N GLY A 329 -45.74 114.75 -16.84
CA GLY A 329 -44.59 115.63 -16.81
C GLY A 329 -43.76 115.29 -15.56
N LYS A 330 -42.48 114.96 -15.77
CA LYS A 330 -41.28 115.02 -14.90
C LYS A 330 -41.39 114.89 -13.37
N GLY A 331 -40.63 113.92 -12.85
CA GLY A 331 -40.03 113.93 -11.51
C GLY A 331 -38.97 112.83 -11.33
N GLY A 332 -37.69 113.20 -11.46
CA GLY A 332 -36.55 112.68 -10.68
C GLY A 332 -36.16 111.19 -10.71
N HIS A 333 -35.05 110.92 -11.42
CA HIS A 333 -33.95 110.00 -11.07
C HIS A 333 -34.22 108.52 -10.68
N PHE A 334 -33.83 107.64 -11.62
CA PHE A 334 -33.07 106.39 -11.46
C PHE A 334 -32.98 105.79 -10.04
N GLN A 335 -33.53 104.59 -9.85
CA GLN A 335 -32.73 103.36 -9.68
C GLN A 335 -33.64 102.12 -9.71
N ALA A 336 -33.60 101.34 -10.79
CA ALA A 336 -34.10 99.97 -10.82
C ALA A 336 -32.89 99.05 -10.81
N GLN A 337 -32.69 98.33 -9.70
CA GLN A 337 -32.26 96.92 -9.63
C GLN A 337 -31.89 96.57 -8.17
N CYS A 338 -32.76 95.83 -7.51
CA CYS A 338 -32.46 95.11 -6.28
C CYS A 338 -31.71 93.81 -6.61
N GLN A 339 -30.45 93.78 -6.18
CA GLN A 339 -29.82 92.76 -5.33
C GLN A 339 -30.00 91.25 -5.66
N THR A 340 -28.88 90.63 -6.07
CA THR A 340 -28.34 89.35 -5.55
C THR A 340 -27.64 89.61 -4.17
N PRO A 341 -26.99 88.68 -3.40
CA PRO A 341 -26.74 87.22 -3.49
C PRO A 341 -26.76 86.43 -2.13
N ARG A 342 -26.42 85.12 -2.20
CA ARG A 342 -25.64 84.25 -1.25
C ARG A 342 -26.17 83.78 0.13
N LYS A 343 -25.92 82.47 0.39
CA LYS A 343 -25.23 81.90 1.58
C LYS A 343 -24.30 80.77 1.07
N GLN A 344 -22.97 80.87 1.10
CA GLN A 344 -22.00 80.64 2.21
C GLN A 344 -22.13 79.24 2.85
N ASN A 345 -21.23 78.31 2.52
CA ASN A 345 -19.86 78.07 3.08
C ASN A 345 -19.92 77.38 4.45
N TRP A 346 -19.34 76.18 4.57
CA TRP A 346 -17.96 75.94 5.00
C TRP A 346 -17.47 74.59 4.45
#